data_AF-A0A243W6B7-F1
#
_entry.id   AF-A0A243W6B7-F1
#
_cell.length_a   1.000
_cell.length_b   1.000
_cell.length_c   1.000
_cell.angle_alpha   90.00
_cell.angle_beta   90.00
_cell.angle_gamma   90.00
#
_symmetry.space_group_name_H-M   'P 1'
#
loop_
_entity.id
_entity.type
_entity.pdbx_description
1 polymer ?
#
loop_
_entity_poly.entity_id
_entity_poly.type
_entity_poly.pdbx_seq_one_letter_code
_entity_poly.pdbx_strand_id
1 'polypeptide(L)'
;MNFTSFETHELIALTKALGFVKFESQEAGASAVAGSPLLGQILDQAAQTLWAKEPKYYAAHQDWPAVTVVPEALAAIRFHLTQVAQWHNVADHNRIAYIRDLVFPLKATEQTVQELLRFANDYHRPAEPVA
;
A
#
# COMPACT_ATOMS: atom_id res chain seq x y z
N MET A 1 11.93 14.55 6.06
CA MET A 1 12.25 15.16 4.75
C MET A 1 11.36 16.39 4.59
N ASN A 2 11.85 17.49 4.01
CA ASN A 2 11.02 18.70 3.83
C ASN A 2 10.48 18.79 2.40
N PHE A 3 9.25 18.32 2.18
CA PHE A 3 8.59 18.31 0.88
C PHE A 3 8.15 19.70 0.39
N THR A 4 8.07 20.71 1.25
CA THR A 4 7.61 22.05 0.83
C THR A 4 8.58 22.72 -0.15
N SER A 5 9.84 22.27 -0.15
CA SER A 5 10.91 22.74 -1.04
C SER A 5 10.84 22.17 -2.46
N PHE A 6 10.05 21.11 -2.69
CA PHE A 6 9.92 20.48 -4.00
C PHE A 6 8.98 21.27 -4.90
N GLU A 7 9.28 21.34 -6.19
CA GLU A 7 8.42 21.89 -7.21
C GLU A 7 7.19 21.00 -7.44
N THR A 8 6.09 21.58 -7.95
CA THR A 8 4.83 20.85 -8.20
C THR A 8 5.05 19.61 -9.06
N HIS A 9 5.84 19.71 -10.13
CA HIS A 9 6.08 18.59 -11.04
C HIS A 9 6.94 17.49 -10.40
N GLU A 10 7.84 17.84 -9.49
CA GLU A 10 8.64 16.86 -8.72
C GLU A 10 7.75 16.09 -7.75
N LEU A 11 6.83 16.78 -7.08
CA LEU A 11 5.85 16.14 -6.20
C LEU A 11 4.89 15.23 -6.99
N ILE A 12 4.46 15.62 -8.19
CA ILE A 12 3.66 14.76 -9.09
C ILE A 12 4.45 13.52 -9.48
N ALA A 13 5.71 13.68 -9.90
CA ALA A 13 6.55 12.55 -10.29
C ALA A 13 6.78 11.59 -9.12
N LEU A 14 7.06 12.14 -7.93
CA LEU A 14 7.29 11.37 -6.72
C LEU A 14 6.04 10.59 -6.28
N THR A 15 4.88 11.27 -6.20
CA THR A 15 3.62 10.61 -5.80
C THR A 15 3.23 9.50 -6.78
N LYS A 16 3.42 9.71 -8.08
CA LYS A 16 3.23 8.67 -9.11
C LYS A 16 4.21 7.51 -8.97
N ALA A 17 5.50 7.78 -8.77
CA ALA A 17 6.51 6.73 -8.61
C ALA A 17 6.25 5.86 -7.37
N LEU A 18 5.93 6.49 -6.23
CA LEU A 18 5.61 5.78 -5.00
C LEU A 18 4.29 5.01 -5.12
N GLY A 19 3.27 5.60 -5.74
CA GLY A 19 2.01 4.94 -6.05
C GLY A 19 2.20 3.73 -6.95
N PHE A 20 3.02 3.85 -8.00
CA PHE A 20 3.37 2.75 -8.90
C PHE A 20 4.00 1.58 -8.15
N VAL A 21 5.01 1.83 -7.31
CA VAL A 21 5.65 0.78 -6.49
C VAL A 21 4.63 0.04 -5.63
N LYS A 22 3.62 0.74 -5.11
CA LYS A 22 2.67 0.20 -4.14
C LYS A 22 1.45 -0.49 -4.76
N PHE A 23 0.99 0.01 -5.89
CA PHE A 23 -0.32 -0.33 -6.45
C PHE A 23 -0.26 -0.86 -7.88
N GLU A 24 0.91 -0.86 -8.53
CA GLU A 24 1.07 -1.30 -9.91
C GLU A 24 2.23 -2.27 -10.11
N SER A 25 3.33 -2.11 -9.35
CA SER A 25 4.51 -2.96 -9.49
C SER A 25 4.28 -4.36 -8.93
N GLN A 26 4.43 -5.37 -9.78
CA GLN A 26 4.37 -6.78 -9.40
C GLN A 26 5.76 -7.43 -9.43
N GLU A 27 6.80 -6.67 -9.10
CA GLU A 27 8.15 -7.21 -8.96
C GLU A 27 8.43 -7.63 -7.51
N ALA A 28 9.10 -8.77 -7.32
CA ALA A 28 9.43 -9.29 -5.99
C ALA A 28 10.25 -8.27 -5.17
N GLY A 29 11.21 -7.59 -5.81
CA GLY A 29 12.02 -6.54 -5.18
C GLY A 29 11.21 -5.32 -4.74
N ALA A 30 10.15 -4.97 -5.47
CA ALA A 30 9.26 -3.87 -5.11
C ALA A 30 8.43 -4.16 -3.86
N SER A 31 8.10 -5.44 -3.60
CA SER A 31 7.22 -5.83 -2.48
C SER A 31 7.80 -5.49 -1.11
N ALA A 32 9.12 -5.61 -0.93
CA ALA A 32 9.79 -5.21 0.30
C ALA A 32 9.65 -3.69 0.56
N VAL A 33 9.64 -2.89 -0.51
CA VAL A 33 9.51 -1.43 -0.42
C VAL A 33 8.04 -1.01 -0.28
N ALA A 34 7.13 -1.67 -0.99
CA ALA A 34 5.70 -1.43 -0.94
C ALA A 34 5.12 -1.64 0.47
N GLY A 35 5.56 -2.68 1.18
CA GLY A 35 5.15 -2.96 2.55
C GLY A 35 5.83 -2.09 3.62
N SER A 36 6.72 -1.17 3.24
CA SER A 36 7.44 -0.32 4.19
C SER A 36 6.55 0.80 4.75
N PRO A 37 6.48 0.97 6.09
CA PRO A 37 5.75 2.09 6.69
C PRO A 37 6.29 3.46 6.23
N LEU A 38 7.61 3.53 5.97
CA LEU A 38 8.26 4.76 5.51
C LEU A 38 7.77 5.17 4.12
N LEU A 39 7.52 4.21 3.21
CA LEU A 39 7.01 4.52 1.88
C LEU A 39 5.60 5.12 1.96
N GLY A 40 4.75 4.56 2.83
CA GLY A 40 3.44 5.14 3.14
C GLY A 40 3.56 6.59 3.61
N GLN A 41 4.36 6.84 4.65
CA GLN A 41 4.56 8.18 5.21
C GLN A 41 5.08 9.20 4.18
N ILE A 42 6.05 8.81 3.34
CA ILE A 42 6.59 9.67 2.28
C ILE A 42 5.51 9.99 1.25
N LEU A 43 4.74 9.00 0.81
CA LEU A 43 3.66 9.18 -0.16
C LEU A 43 2.58 10.13 0.39
N ASP A 44 2.19 9.98 1.65
CA ASP A 44 1.22 10.87 2.30
C ASP A 44 1.70 12.32 2.37
N GLN A 45 2.92 12.52 2.89
CA GLN A 45 3.48 13.85 3.04
C GLN A 45 3.68 14.54 1.69
N ALA A 46 4.15 13.80 0.67
CA ALA A 46 4.27 14.30 -0.70
C ALA A 46 2.90 14.67 -1.29
N ALA A 47 1.88 13.82 -1.12
CA ALA A 47 0.54 14.06 -1.64
C ALA A 47 -0.16 15.24 -0.94
N GLN A 48 -0.06 15.34 0.39
CA GLN A 48 -0.60 16.47 1.15
C GLN A 48 0.11 17.79 0.79
N THR A 49 1.43 17.75 0.57
CA THR A 49 2.17 18.93 0.13
C THR A 49 1.75 19.36 -1.28
N LEU A 50 1.61 18.40 -2.20
CA LEU A 50 1.13 18.67 -3.55
C LEU A 50 -0.28 19.24 -3.55
N TRP A 51 -1.17 18.69 -2.72
CA TRP A 51 -2.51 19.21 -2.50
C TRP A 51 -2.49 20.68 -2.09
N ALA A 52 -1.68 21.01 -1.08
CA ALA A 52 -1.58 22.36 -0.56
C ALA A 52 -1.08 23.36 -1.62
N LYS A 53 -0.21 22.92 -2.55
CA LYS A 53 0.29 23.75 -3.66
C LYS A 53 -0.69 23.87 -4.82
N GLU A 54 -1.36 22.79 -5.19
CA GLU A 54 -2.26 22.72 -6.34
C GLU A 54 -3.60 22.03 -6.01
N PRO A 55 -4.49 22.70 -5.25
CA PRO A 55 -5.77 22.11 -4.84
C PRO A 55 -6.65 21.70 -6.02
N LYS A 56 -6.51 22.39 -7.17
CA LYS A 56 -7.27 22.11 -8.40
C LYS A 56 -6.91 20.77 -9.03
N TYR A 57 -5.68 20.28 -8.81
CA TYR A 57 -5.24 18.99 -9.32
C TYR A 57 -5.95 17.83 -8.61
N TYR A 58 -6.39 18.04 -7.38
CA TYR A 58 -7.07 17.05 -6.53
C TYR A 58 -8.49 17.44 -6.11
N ALA A 59 -9.07 18.52 -6.65
CA ALA A 59 -10.40 19.00 -6.27
C ALA A 59 -11.53 17.97 -6.47
N ALA A 60 -11.29 16.88 -7.21
CA ALA A 60 -12.20 15.75 -7.37
C ALA A 60 -12.06 14.65 -6.28
N HIS A 61 -11.00 14.67 -5.46
CA HIS A 61 -10.61 13.56 -4.58
C HIS A 61 -10.25 14.05 -3.16
N GLN A 62 -11.16 14.75 -2.47
CA GLN A 62 -10.99 15.30 -1.10
C GLN A 62 -10.52 14.32 -0.02
N ASP A 63 -10.43 13.05 -0.35
CA ASP A 63 -9.87 12.00 0.48
C ASP A 63 -9.36 10.87 -0.41
N TRP A 64 -8.36 10.11 0.07
CA TRP A 64 -8.00 8.86 -0.57
C TRP A 64 -9.22 7.92 -0.62
N PRO A 65 -9.51 7.31 -1.78
CA PRO A 65 -10.67 6.45 -1.93
C PRO A 65 -10.52 5.18 -1.09
N ALA A 66 -11.63 4.48 -0.90
CA ALA A 66 -11.57 3.12 -0.37
C ALA A 66 -10.81 2.21 -1.35
N VAL A 67 -9.94 1.35 -0.86
CA VAL A 67 -9.18 0.40 -1.71
C VAL A 67 -10.11 -0.52 -2.52
N THR A 68 -11.32 -0.77 -2.03
CA THR A 68 -12.33 -1.60 -2.70
C THR A 68 -12.89 -0.99 -3.98
N VAL A 69 -12.77 0.33 -4.18
CA VAL A 69 -13.20 1.00 -5.41
C VAL A 69 -12.06 1.18 -6.42
N VAL A 70 -10.87 0.63 -6.12
CA VAL A 70 -9.69 0.61 -7.01
C VAL A 70 -9.23 -0.84 -7.19
N PRO A 71 -9.87 -1.62 -8.08
CA PRO A 71 -9.63 -3.05 -8.23
C PRO A 71 -8.16 -3.42 -8.50
N GLU A 72 -7.46 -2.60 -9.29
CA GLU A 72 -6.07 -2.78 -9.65
C GLU A 72 -5.16 -2.69 -8.42
N ALA A 73 -5.41 -1.73 -7.53
CA ALA A 73 -4.68 -1.58 -6.28
C ALA A 73 -4.89 -2.79 -5.36
N LEU A 74 -6.11 -3.32 -5.28
CA LEU A 74 -6.40 -4.53 -4.50
C LEU A 74 -5.66 -5.76 -5.05
N ALA A 75 -5.53 -5.87 -6.38
CA ALA A 75 -4.76 -6.94 -7.01
C ALA A 75 -3.25 -6.83 -6.69
N ALA A 76 -2.68 -5.62 -6.76
CA ALA A 76 -1.28 -5.38 -6.38
C ALA A 76 -1.02 -5.66 -4.89
N ILE A 77 -1.92 -5.24 -4.00
CA ILE A 77 -1.83 -5.54 -2.56
C ILE A 77 -1.82 -7.05 -2.32
N ARG A 78 -2.71 -7.79 -2.97
CA ARG A 78 -2.72 -9.26 -2.90
C ARG A 78 -1.40 -9.85 -3.39
N PHE A 79 -0.86 -9.35 -4.50
CA PHE A 79 0.44 -9.76 -4.99
C PHE A 79 1.54 -9.52 -3.93
N HIS A 80 1.65 -8.33 -3.35
CA HIS A 80 2.66 -8.07 -2.32
C HIS A 80 2.52 -8.97 -1.09
N LEU A 81 1.29 -9.32 -0.70
CA LEU A 81 1.04 -10.28 0.38
C LEU A 81 1.57 -11.68 0.07
N THR A 82 1.54 -12.13 -1.20
CA THR A 82 2.10 -13.44 -1.57
C THR A 82 3.62 -13.48 -1.51
N GLN A 83 4.28 -12.33 -1.58
CA GLN A 83 5.75 -12.23 -1.56
C GLN A 83 6.35 -12.23 -0.14
N VAL A 84 5.53 -12.19 0.92
CA VAL A 84 6.03 -12.13 2.30
C VAL A 84 6.55 -13.50 2.74
N ALA A 85 7.87 -13.62 2.86
CA ALA A 85 8.50 -14.83 3.37
C ALA A 85 8.16 -15.05 4.86
N GLN A 86 8.01 -16.32 5.25
CA GLN A 86 7.75 -16.73 6.63
C GLN A 86 6.53 -16.04 7.27
N TRP A 87 5.49 -15.78 6.48
CA TRP A 87 4.24 -15.14 6.93
C TRP A 87 3.71 -15.71 8.25
N HIS A 88 3.71 -17.04 8.38
CA HIS A 88 3.22 -17.76 9.57
C HIS A 88 4.06 -17.55 10.84
N ASN A 89 5.30 -17.08 10.71
CA ASN A 89 6.17 -16.78 11.87
C ASN A 89 5.91 -15.38 12.43
N VAL A 90 5.19 -14.52 11.70
CA VAL A 90 4.86 -13.16 12.12
C VAL A 90 3.64 -13.20 13.05
N ALA A 91 3.66 -12.48 14.18
CA ALA A 91 2.49 -12.40 15.06
C ALA A 91 1.30 -11.70 14.36
N ASP A 92 0.06 -12.11 14.68
CA ASP A 92 -1.14 -11.61 13.98
C ASP A 92 -1.29 -10.08 14.00
N HIS A 93 -0.95 -9.44 15.12
CA HIS A 93 -1.00 -7.97 15.22
C HIS A 93 -0.03 -7.28 14.25
N ASN A 94 1.14 -7.88 14.00
CA ASN A 94 2.13 -7.37 13.04
C ASN A 94 1.68 -7.62 11.59
N ARG A 95 1.00 -8.74 11.30
CA ARG A 95 0.40 -9.00 10.00
C ARG A 95 -0.70 -7.99 9.66
N ILE A 96 -1.55 -7.66 10.63
CA ILE A 96 -2.60 -6.64 10.48
C ILE A 96 -1.96 -5.26 10.27
N ALA A 97 -0.94 -4.90 11.05
CA ALA A 97 -0.21 -3.65 10.87
C ALA A 97 0.39 -3.55 9.45
N TYR A 98 1.05 -4.61 8.99
CA TYR A 98 1.60 -4.70 7.63
C TYR A 98 0.54 -4.52 6.54
N ILE A 99 -0.62 -5.17 6.66
CA ILE A 99 -1.72 -5.00 5.70
C ILE A 99 -2.21 -3.54 5.67
N ARG A 100 -2.34 -2.90 6.83
CA ARG A 100 -2.75 -1.50 6.92
C ARG A 100 -1.71 -0.58 6.27
N ASP A 101 -0.43 -0.83 6.52
CA ASP A 101 0.66 -0.07 5.91
C ASP A 101 0.70 -0.25 4.38
N LEU A 102 0.40 -1.46 3.89
CA LEU A 102 0.38 -1.78 2.48
C LEU A 102 -0.80 -1.12 1.76
N VAL A 103 -1.98 -1.08 2.39
CA VAL A 103 -3.18 -0.41 1.84
C VAL A 103 -3.02 1.10 1.84
N PHE A 104 -2.37 1.66 2.85
CA PHE A 104 -2.15 3.09 2.97
C PHE A 104 -1.52 3.67 1.68
N PRO A 105 -1.93 4.85 1.17
CA PRO A 105 -2.83 5.82 1.80
C PRO A 105 -4.31 5.59 1.50
N LEU A 106 -4.67 4.55 0.76
CA LEU A 106 -6.08 4.21 0.52
C LEU A 106 -6.77 3.85 1.84
N LYS A 107 -8.09 4.07 1.88
CA LYS A 107 -8.91 3.70 3.05
C LYS A 107 -9.28 2.22 2.96
N ALA A 108 -9.17 1.49 4.07
CA ALA A 108 -9.75 0.17 4.22
C ALA A 108 -10.67 0.11 5.43
N THR A 109 -11.80 -0.58 5.29
CA THR A 109 -12.61 -0.99 6.43
C THR A 109 -11.93 -2.13 7.16
N GLU A 110 -12.29 -2.36 8.42
CA GLU A 110 -11.80 -3.53 9.15
C GLU A 110 -12.16 -4.84 8.43
N GLN A 111 -13.35 -4.90 7.80
CA GLN A 111 -13.73 -6.05 6.97
C GLN A 111 -12.72 -6.29 5.83
N THR A 112 -12.32 -5.26 5.08
CA THR A 112 -11.34 -5.40 4.01
C THR A 112 -9.98 -5.87 4.53
N VAL A 113 -9.53 -5.36 5.69
CA VAL A 113 -8.28 -5.80 6.33
C VAL A 113 -8.35 -7.29 6.69
N GLN A 114 -9.47 -7.73 7.28
CA GLN A 114 -9.67 -9.13 7.64
C GLN A 114 -9.75 -10.05 6.41
N GLU A 115 -10.35 -9.59 5.32
CA GLU A 115 -10.38 -10.34 4.05
C GLU A 115 -8.99 -10.52 3.45
N LEU A 116 -8.14 -9.49 3.50
CA LEU A 116 -6.74 -9.55 3.07
C LEU A 116 -5.91 -10.46 3.99
N LEU A 117 -6.14 -10.41 5.29
CA LEU A 117 -5.49 -11.30 6.26
C LEU A 117 -5.84 -12.77 5.98
N ARG A 118 -7.13 -13.07 5.78
CA ARG A 118 -7.60 -14.42 5.42
C ARG A 118 -6.95 -14.88 4.12
N PHE A 119 -6.95 -14.05 3.08
CA PHE A 119 -6.29 -14.35 1.82
C PHE A 119 -4.81 -14.71 1.99
N ALA A 120 -4.05 -13.90 2.73
CA ALA A 120 -2.63 -14.16 2.97
C ALA A 120 -2.40 -15.45 3.77
N ASN A 121 -3.20 -15.69 4.81
CA ASN A 121 -3.13 -16.91 5.62
C ASN A 121 -3.40 -18.16 4.77
N ASP A 122 -4.38 -18.11 3.88
CA ASP A 122 -4.74 -19.22 2.99
C ASP A 122 -3.65 -19.46 1.95
N TYR A 123 -3.08 -18.40 1.36
CA TYR A 123 -2.02 -18.52 0.37
C TYR A 123 -0.74 -19.15 0.95
N HIS A 124 -0.35 -18.71 2.15
CA HIS A 124 0.88 -19.18 2.79
C HIS A 124 0.71 -20.50 3.53
N ARG A 125 -0.50 -21.09 3.56
CA ARG A 125 -0.79 -22.31 4.32
C ARG A 125 0.23 -23.40 3.95
N PRO A 126 0.90 -24.04 4.93
CA PRO A 126 1.79 -25.15 4.65
C PRO A 126 1.06 -26.24 3.85
N ALA A 127 1.71 -26.82 2.86
CA ALA A 127 1.18 -28.01 2.21
C ALA A 127 0.97 -29.10 3.28
N GLU A 128 -0.20 -29.72 3.30
CA GLU A 128 -0.44 -30.86 4.18
C GLU A 128 0.61 -31.94 3.88
N PRO A 129 1.21 -32.57 4.91
CA PRO A 129 2.12 -33.66 4.67
C PRO A 129 1.37 -34.76 3.91
N VAL A 130 1.89 -35.14 2.75
CA VAL A 130 1.40 -36.31 2.02
C VAL A 130 1.66 -37.52 2.92
N ALA A 131 0.58 -38.17 3.34
CA ALA A 131 0.60 -39.34 4.23
C ALA A 131 1.29 -40.55 3.58
#